data_AF-A0A0V1B2H6-F1
#
_entry.id   AF-A0A0V1B2H6-F1
#
_cell.length_a   1.000
_cell.length_b   1.000
_cell.length_c   1.000
_cell.angle_alpha   90.00
_cell.angle_beta   90.00
_cell.angle_gamma   90.00
#
_symmetry.space_group_name_H-M   'P 1'
#
loop_
_entity.id
_entity.type
_entity.pdbx_description
1 polymer ?
#
loop_
_entity_poly.entity_id
_entity_poly.type
_entity_poly.pdbx_seq_one_letter_code
_entity_poly.pdbx_strand_id
1 'polypeptide(L)' 'MMHLLITRNWLPKRCLKPLGLDISLDKKKVAEARKTLYRQSIAAAYKEAMKYRYLILGQIVAGNKQSKSAS' A
#
# COMPACT_ATOMS: atom_id res chain seq x y z
N MET A 1 -3.56 13.90 18.38
CA MET A 1 -3.48 12.43 18.24
C MET A 1 -4.59 11.99 17.28
N MET A 2 -4.30 11.85 15.98
CA MET A 2 -5.31 11.40 15.01
C MET A 2 -5.33 9.87 15.03
N HIS A 3 -6.34 9.29 15.67
CA HIS A 3 -6.63 7.86 15.52
C HIS A 3 -6.88 7.59 14.03
N LEU A 4 -6.00 6.84 13.38
CA LEU A 4 -6.28 6.28 12.05
C LEU A 4 -7.46 5.32 12.21
N LEU A 5 -8.66 5.78 11.88
CA LEU A 5 -9.84 4.92 11.76
C LEU A 5 -9.55 3.91 10.64
N ILE A 6 -9.26 2.67 11.02
CA ILE A 6 -9.11 1.56 10.07
C ILE A 6 -10.50 1.18 9.60
N THR A 7 -10.78 1.39 8.31
CA THR A 7 -12.07 1.00 7.71
C THR A 7 -11.94 -0.39 7.08
N ARG A 8 -12.80 -1.33 7.47
CA ARG A 8 -12.98 -2.61 6.77
C ARG A 8 -14.13 -2.47 5.78
N ASN A 9 -13.95 -2.99 4.57
CA ASN A 9 -14.97 -2.96 3.53
C ASN A 9 -15.01 -4.30 2.78
N TRP A 10 -16.19 -4.71 2.33
CA TRP A 10 -16.37 -5.90 1.49
C TRP A 10 -16.53 -5.44 0.04
N LEU A 11 -15.57 -5.79 -0.83
CA LEU A 11 -15.56 -5.38 -2.22
C LEU A 11 -15.35 -6.58 -3.15
N PRO A 12 -16.06 -6.65 -4.29
CA PRO A 12 -15.81 -7.70 -5.28
C PRO A 12 -14.48 -7.46 -6.00
N LYS A 13 -13.84 -8.52 -6.50
CA LYS A 13 -12.51 -8.47 -7.15
C LYS A 13 -12.43 -7.43 -8.28
N ARG A 14 -13.51 -7.25 -9.05
CA ARG A 14 -13.60 -6.25 -10.15
C ARG A 14 -13.38 -4.80 -9.69
N CYS A 15 -13.61 -4.50 -8.41
CA CYS A 15 -13.43 -3.18 -7.82
C CYS A 15 -12.01 -2.98 -7.26
N LEU A 16 -11.15 -4.00 -7.31
CA LEU A 16 -9.80 -3.97 -6.75
C LEU A 16 -8.77 -4.07 -7.87
N LYS A 17 -7.71 -3.26 -7.75
CA LYS A 17 -6.52 -3.34 -8.61
C LYS A 17 -5.27 -3.42 -7.74
N PRO A 18 -4.21 -4.12 -8.18
CA PRO A 18 -2.95 -4.16 -7.45
C PRO A 18 -2.34 -2.76 -7.30
N LEU A 19 -1.84 -2.45 -6.10
CA LEU A 19 -1.13 -1.21 -5.79
C LEU A 19 0.38 -1.45 -5.75
N GLY A 20 1.18 -0.53 -6.27
CA GLY A 20 2.64 -0.60 -6.26
C GLY A 20 3.23 -1.53 -7.34
N LEU A 21 2.45 -1.89 -8.36
CA LEU A 21 2.95 -2.59 -9.56
C LEU A 21 3.20 -1.62 -10.71
N ASP A 22 2.25 -0.73 -10.98
CA ASP A 22 2.36 0.31 -12.00
C ASP A 22 2.29 1.70 -11.33
N ILE A 23 3.47 2.33 -11.19
CA ILE A 23 3.62 3.64 -10.54
C ILE A 23 2.87 4.73 -11.30
N SER A 24 2.75 4.61 -12.63
CA SER A 24 2.03 5.59 -13.45
C SER A 24 0.53 5.50 -13.18
N LEU A 25 -0.01 4.28 -13.10
CA LEU A 25 -1.40 4.04 -12.72
C LEU A 25 -1.69 4.52 -11.30
N ASP A 26 -0.80 4.23 -10.34
CA ASP A 26 -0.98 4.64 -8.95
C ASP A 26 -1.03 6.16 -8.82
N LYS A 27 -0.12 6.89 -9.48
CA LYS A 27 -0.13 8.36 -9.50
C LYS A 27 -1.44 8.91 -10.07
N LYS A 28 -1.94 8.32 -11.16
CA LYS A 28 -3.25 8.69 -11.73
C LYS A 28 -4.38 8.48 -10.72
N LYS A 29 -4.36 7.36 -9.99
CA LYS A 29 -5.38 7.03 -8.98
C LYS A 29 -5.33 7.91 -7.74
N VAL A 30 -4.13 8.29 -7.28
CA VAL A 30 -3.98 9.25 -6.16
C VAL A 30 -4.53 10.63 -6.53
N ALA A 31 -4.41 11.03 -7.80
CA ALA A 31 -4.88 12.32 -8.30
C ALA A 31 -6.37 12.35 -8.74
N GLU A 32 -7.06 11.21 -8.78
CA GLU A 32 -8.42 11.07 -9.34
C GLU A 32 -9.48 11.88 -8.56
N ALA A 33 -9.30 12.06 -7.26
CA ALA A 33 -10.28 12.76 -6.44
C ALA A 33 -10.35 14.26 -6.79
N ARG A 34 -11.58 14.79 -6.95
CA ARG A 34 -11.82 16.20 -7.28
C ARG A 34 -11.40 17.17 -6.17
N LYS A 35 -11.64 16.82 -4.89
CA LYS A 35 -11.34 17.68 -3.73
C LYS A 35 -9.90 17.47 -3.24
N THR A 36 -9.20 18.57 -2.95
CA THR A 36 -7.80 18.54 -2.46
C THR A 36 -7.64 17.78 -1.16
N LEU A 37 -8.56 17.94 -0.19
CA LEU A 37 -8.56 17.21 1.08
C LEU A 37 -8.54 15.69 0.89
N TYR A 38 -9.32 15.18 -0.08
CA TYR A 38 -9.33 13.74 -0.39
C TYR A 38 -8.02 13.31 -1.04
N ARG A 39 -7.47 14.09 -1.97
CA ARG A 39 -6.16 13.79 -2.57
C ARG A 39 -5.06 13.70 -1.51
N GLN A 40 -5.05 14.61 -0.53
CA GLN A 40 -4.08 14.58 0.58
C GLN A 40 -4.24 13.32 1.43
N SER A 41 -5.47 12.94 1.79
CA SER A 41 -5.75 11.72 2.55
C SER A 41 -5.34 10.46 1.77
N ILE A 42 -5.66 10.39 0.48
CA ILE A 42 -5.28 9.28 -0.40
C ILE A 42 -3.76 9.19 -0.53
N ALA A 43 -3.06 10.31 -0.70
CA ALA A 43 -1.59 10.34 -0.78
C ALA A 43 -0.93 9.86 0.53
N ALA A 44 -1.49 10.22 1.69
CA ALA A 44 -1.03 9.73 2.98
C ALA A 44 -1.22 8.21 3.11
N ALA A 45 -2.41 7.69 2.75
CA ALA A 45 -2.69 6.25 2.75
C ALA A 45 -1.77 5.48 1.79
N TYR A 46 -1.50 6.03 0.59
CA TYR A 46 -0.57 5.46 -0.37
C TYR A 46 0.86 5.37 0.19
N LYS A 47 1.33 6.44 0.87
CA LYS A 47 2.65 6.46 1.51
C LYS A 47 2.78 5.37 2.58
N GLU A 48 1.77 5.17 3.42
CA GLU A 48 1.77 4.11 4.42
C GLU A 48 1.74 2.71 3.79
N ALA A 49 0.96 2.50 2.73
CA ALA A 49 0.94 1.22 2.00
C ALA A 49 2.31 0.88 1.39
N MET A 50 3.03 1.87 0.85
CA MET A 50 4.38 1.67 0.31
C MET A 50 5.39 1.36 1.41
N LYS A 51 5.34 2.06 2.55
CA LYS A 51 6.17 1.73 3.73
C LYS A 51 5.96 0.28 4.17
N TYR A 52 4.70 -0.15 4.29
CA TYR A 52 4.36 -1.53 4.64
C TYR A 52 4.96 -2.53 3.65
N ARG A 53 4.84 -2.26 2.34
CA ARG A 53 5.46 -3.10 1.31
C ARG A 53 6.98 -3.25 1.51
N TYR A 54 7.70 -2.15 1.77
CA TYR A 54 9.15 -2.21 2.01
C TYR A 54 9.50 -3.05 3.25
N LEU A 55 8.74 -2.90 4.33
CA LEU A 55 8.93 -3.68 5.56
C LEU A 55 8.73 -5.19 5.29
N ILE A 56 7.64 -5.56 4.61
CA ILE A 56 7.35 -6.96 4.28
C ILE A 56 8.39 -7.54 3.34
N LEU A 57 8.82 -6.81 2.30
CA LEU A 57 9.89 -7.27 1.41
C LEU A 57 11.20 -7.49 2.17
N GLY A 58 11.55 -6.58 3.08
CA GLY A 58 12.72 -6.73 3.94
C GLY A 58 12.64 -7.97 4.84
N GLN A 59 11.47 -8.25 5.42
CA GLN A 59 11.23 -9.45 6.23
C GLN A 59 11.32 -10.74 5.40
N ILE A 60 10.74 -10.76 4.19
CA ILE A 60 10.83 -11.91 3.28
C ILE A 60 12.29 -12.19 2.91
N VAL A 61 13.07 -11.17 2.59
CA VAL A 61 14.49 -11.31 2.25
C VAL A 61 15.29 -11.82 3.45
N ALA A 62 15.01 -11.34 4.66
CA ALA A 62 15.67 -11.82 5.88
C ALA A 62 15.33 -13.28 6.19
N GLY A 63 14.05 -13.66 6.12
CA GLY A 63 13.62 -15.05 6.32
C GLY A 63 14.24 -16.02 5.31
N ASN A 64 14.32 -15.63 4.03
CA ASN A 64 14.96 -16.44 2.99
C ASN A 64 16.46 -16.64 3.22
N LYS A 65 17.16 -15.71 3.89
CA LYS A 65 18.58 -15.90 4.26
C LYS A 65 18.75 -16.94 5.36
N GLN A 66 17.87 -16.94 6.35
CA GLN A 66 17.88 -17.93 7.44
C GLN A 66 17.55 -19.34 6.96
N SER A 67 16.64 -19.49 6.01
CA SER A 67 16.34 -20.80 5.41
C SER A 67 17.51 -21.38 4.61
N LYS A 68 18.34 -20.53 3.99
CA LYS A 68 19.52 -20.97 3.21
C LYS A 68 20.76 -21.28 4.06
N SER A 69 20.85 -20.75 5.28
CA SER A 69 21.95 -21.06 6.21
C SER A 69 21.69 -22.30 7.07
N ALA A 70 20.47 -22.85 7.01
CA ALA A 70 20.04 -24.04 7.77
C ALA A 70 19.92 -25.31 6.90
N SER A 71 20.34 -25.24 5.63
CA SER A 71 20.52 -26.37 4.70
C SER A 71 21.99 -26.44 4.29
#